data_AF-A0A2V3I112-F1
#
_entry.id   AF-A0A2V3I112-F1
#
_cell.length_a   1.000
_cell.length_b   1.000
_cell.length_c   1.000
_cell.angle_alpha   90.00
_cell.angle_beta   90.00
_cell.angle_gamma   90.00
#
_symmetry.space_group_name_H-M   'P 1'
#
loop_
_entity.id
_entity.type
_entity.pdbx_description
1 polymer ?
#
loop_
_entity_poly.entity_id
_entity_poly.type
_entity_poly.pdbx_seq_one_letter_code
_entity_poly.pdbx_strand_id
1 'polypeptide(L)'
;MALFDSHVEANPDDPAGYHGWAESALFEIQQNGNIDDKGGDRINEGQVAAYFRKASGLEPDNAEYLAAHANALLEFDRIPMAVREFQKLRDLGASSDEVDISFHLYEAARMLIDAVDLKTDFDRSHPFAQQFVPVAIEFALLGLGFPSADEAVEYLAKEE
;
A
#
# COMPACT_ATOMS: atom_id res chain seq x y z
N MET A 1 -10.75 -18.57 -1.74
CA MET A 1 -11.41 -17.88 -0.62
C MET A 1 -11.98 -18.84 0.42
N ALA A 2 -12.83 -19.82 0.06
CA ALA A 2 -13.47 -20.75 1.03
C ALA A 2 -12.56 -21.44 2.07
N LEU A 3 -11.33 -21.80 1.68
CA LEU A 3 -10.34 -22.35 2.62
C LEU A 3 -9.97 -21.37 3.73
N PHE A 4 -9.77 -20.09 3.38
CA PHE A 4 -9.47 -19.03 4.34
C PHE A 4 -10.70 -18.64 5.16
N ASP A 5 -11.91 -18.71 4.60
CA ASP A 5 -13.14 -18.53 5.37
C ASP A 5 -13.21 -19.54 6.53
N SER A 6 -12.92 -20.81 6.24
CA SER A 6 -12.91 -21.87 7.26
C SER A 6 -11.78 -21.67 8.30
N HIS A 7 -10.62 -21.15 7.86
CA HIS A 7 -9.51 -20.84 8.75
C HIS A 7 -9.82 -19.67 9.69
N VAL A 8 -10.43 -18.60 9.18
CA VAL A 8 -10.84 -17.43 9.98
C VAL A 8 -11.89 -17.82 11.02
N GLU A 9 -12.84 -18.69 10.67
CA GLU A 9 -13.84 -19.20 11.62
C GLU A 9 -13.19 -20.03 12.74
N ALA A 10 -12.21 -20.87 12.40
CA ALA A 10 -11.53 -21.72 13.37
C ALA A 10 -10.47 -20.97 14.22
N ASN A 11 -9.83 -19.94 13.64
CA ASN A 11 -8.69 -19.22 14.21
C ASN A 11 -8.86 -17.69 14.03
N PRO A 12 -9.82 -17.04 14.72
CA PRO A 12 -10.16 -15.62 14.50
C PRO A 12 -9.08 -14.62 14.94
N ASP A 13 -8.08 -15.07 15.69
CA ASP A 13 -6.94 -14.26 16.12
C ASP A 13 -5.68 -14.54 15.29
N ASP A 14 -5.74 -15.43 14.31
CA ASP A 14 -4.63 -15.69 13.38
C ASP A 14 -4.73 -14.78 12.14
N PRO A 15 -3.78 -13.84 11.95
CA PRO A 15 -3.81 -12.92 10.82
C PRO A 15 -3.68 -13.61 9.46
N ALA A 16 -3.08 -14.80 9.39
CA ALA A 16 -2.84 -15.50 8.13
C ALA A 16 -4.15 -15.84 7.40
N GLY A 17 -5.22 -16.12 8.14
CA GLY A 17 -6.55 -16.35 7.58
C GLY A 17 -7.08 -15.12 6.84
N TYR A 18 -6.98 -13.96 7.49
CA TYR A 18 -7.47 -12.70 6.93
C TYR A 18 -6.60 -12.23 5.75
N HIS A 19 -5.28 -12.25 5.92
CA HIS A 19 -4.34 -11.86 4.87
C HIS A 19 -4.47 -12.76 3.65
N GLY A 20 -4.45 -14.09 3.83
CA GLY A 20 -4.56 -15.03 2.71
C GLY A 20 -5.88 -14.96 1.97
N TRP A 21 -6.99 -14.69 2.67
CA TRP A 21 -8.28 -14.42 2.02
C TRP A 21 -8.21 -13.15 1.15
N ALA A 22 -7.68 -12.06 1.70
CA ALA A 22 -7.60 -10.77 1.03
C ALA A 22 -6.66 -10.80 -0.18
N GLU A 23 -5.49 -11.43 -0.06
CA GLU A 23 -4.57 -11.69 -1.18
C GLU A 23 -5.23 -12.50 -2.28
N SER A 24 -5.94 -13.58 -1.92
CA SER A 24 -6.65 -14.40 -2.91
C SER A 24 -7.72 -13.60 -3.66
N ALA A 25 -8.43 -12.72 -2.95
CA ALA A 25 -9.46 -11.87 -3.52
C ALA A 25 -8.86 -10.77 -4.41
N LEU A 26 -7.79 -10.11 -3.96
CA LEU A 26 -7.07 -9.09 -4.72
C LEU A 26 -6.46 -9.68 -6.00
N PHE A 27 -5.88 -10.87 -5.92
CA PHE A 27 -5.33 -11.57 -7.08
C PHE A 27 -6.41 -11.87 -8.13
N GLU A 28 -7.59 -12.34 -7.70
CA GLU A 28 -8.72 -12.57 -8.62
C GLU A 28 -9.17 -11.28 -9.30
N ILE A 29 -9.24 -10.16 -8.55
CA ILE A 29 -9.56 -8.83 -9.09
C ILE A 29 -8.53 -8.41 -10.16
N GLN A 30 -7.24 -8.56 -9.87
CA GLN A 30 -6.16 -8.14 -10.78
C GLN A 30 -6.10 -9.00 -12.05
N GLN A 31 -6.32 -10.31 -11.95
CA GLN A 31 -6.24 -11.21 -13.10
C GLN A 31 -7.49 -11.15 -14.00
N ASN A 32 -8.68 -11.06 -13.39
CA ASN A 32 -9.93 -11.29 -14.10
C ASN A 32 -10.84 -10.04 -14.15
N GLY A 33 -10.41 -8.92 -13.57
CA GLY A 33 -11.21 -7.72 -13.40
C GLY A 33 -12.31 -7.91 -12.34
N ASN A 34 -12.78 -6.79 -11.77
CA ASN A 34 -13.79 -6.84 -10.72
C ASN A 34 -15.23 -6.58 -11.19
N ILE A 35 -15.48 -6.41 -12.50
CA ILE A 35 -16.82 -6.05 -12.99
C ILE A 35 -17.59 -7.29 -13.43
N ASP A 36 -18.83 -7.43 -12.94
CA ASP A 36 -19.76 -8.50 -13.33
C ASP A 36 -20.58 -8.13 -14.57
N ASP A 37 -21.39 -9.08 -15.07
CA ASP A 37 -22.25 -8.88 -16.26
C ASP A 37 -23.28 -7.75 -16.11
N LYS A 38 -23.51 -7.27 -14.88
CA LYS A 38 -24.46 -6.20 -14.54
C LYS A 38 -23.76 -4.88 -14.25
N GLY A 39 -22.43 -4.80 -14.37
CA GLY A 39 -21.65 -3.61 -14.09
C GLY A 39 -21.37 -3.37 -12.61
N GLY A 40 -21.58 -4.36 -11.74
CA GLY A 40 -21.27 -4.30 -10.31
C GLY A 40 -20.00 -5.05 -9.94
N ASP A 41 -19.56 -4.89 -8.68
CA ASP A 41 -18.35 -5.55 -8.18
C ASP A 41 -18.59 -7.06 -7.96
N ARG A 42 -17.79 -7.90 -8.60
CA ARG A 42 -17.75 -9.36 -8.38
C ARG A 42 -17.26 -9.71 -6.98
N ILE A 43 -16.28 -8.94 -6.49
CA ILE A 43 -15.65 -9.05 -5.18
C ILE A 43 -15.73 -7.69 -4.50
N ASN A 44 -16.22 -7.66 -3.27
CA ASN A 44 -16.36 -6.43 -2.51
C ASN A 44 -14.99 -5.90 -2.05
N GLU A 45 -14.51 -4.83 -2.70
CA GLU A 45 -13.23 -4.18 -2.38
C GLU A 45 -13.13 -3.71 -0.92
N GLY A 46 -14.26 -3.26 -0.35
CA GLY A 46 -14.34 -2.86 1.05
C GLY A 46 -14.12 -4.03 2.01
N GLN A 47 -14.56 -5.24 1.64
CA GLN A 47 -14.28 -6.46 2.40
C GLN A 47 -12.80 -6.84 2.29
N VAL A 48 -12.22 -6.78 1.10
CA VAL A 48 -10.79 -7.04 0.88
C VAL A 48 -9.94 -6.12 1.74
N ALA A 49 -10.20 -4.81 1.69
CA ALA A 49 -9.51 -3.82 2.52
C ALA A 49 -9.71 -4.07 4.03
N ALA A 50 -10.91 -4.47 4.45
CA ALA A 50 -11.19 -4.77 5.86
C ALA A 50 -10.41 -5.99 6.37
N TYR A 51 -10.22 -7.02 5.53
CA TYR A 51 -9.46 -8.21 5.89
C TYR A 51 -7.97 -7.91 5.99
N PHE A 52 -7.41 -7.17 5.03
CA PHE A 52 -6.03 -6.68 5.15
C PHE A 52 -5.83 -5.83 6.41
N ARG A 53 -6.77 -4.92 6.71
CA ARG A 53 -6.75 -4.12 7.94
C ARG A 53 -6.80 -4.99 9.20
N LYS A 54 -7.58 -6.08 9.19
CA LYS A 54 -7.68 -7.00 10.32
C LYS A 54 -6.37 -7.76 10.52
N ALA A 55 -5.73 -8.24 9.45
CA ALA A 55 -4.43 -8.90 9.50
C ALA A 55 -3.34 -7.97 10.07
N SER A 56 -3.18 -6.77 9.50
CA SER A 56 -2.20 -5.79 9.98
C SER A 56 -2.52 -5.23 11.36
N GLY A 57 -3.79 -5.26 11.79
CA GLY A 57 -4.18 -4.91 13.16
C GLY A 57 -3.87 -5.99 14.20
N LEU A 58 -3.82 -7.27 13.80
CA LEU A 58 -3.43 -8.38 14.67
C LEU A 58 -1.92 -8.48 14.83
N GLU A 59 -1.16 -8.15 13.78
CA GLU A 59 0.31 -8.07 13.80
C GLU A 59 0.79 -6.70 13.27
N PRO A 60 0.79 -5.65 14.10
CA PRO A 60 1.15 -4.30 13.68
C PRO A 60 2.64 -4.12 13.36
N ASP A 61 3.50 -5.02 13.85
CA ASP A 61 4.95 -4.98 13.61
C ASP A 61 5.34 -5.82 12.37
N ASN A 62 4.36 -6.37 11.64
CA ASN A 62 4.57 -7.14 10.43
C ASN A 62 4.52 -6.23 9.19
N ALA A 63 5.69 -5.90 8.66
CA ALA A 63 5.86 -5.01 7.51
C ALA A 63 5.08 -5.48 6.27
N GLU A 64 5.04 -6.80 6.01
CA GLU A 64 4.34 -7.37 4.86
C GLU A 64 2.82 -7.14 4.95
N TYR A 65 2.24 -7.31 6.14
CA TYR A 65 0.79 -7.08 6.32
C TYR A 65 0.42 -5.61 6.23
N LEU A 66 1.27 -4.72 6.76
CA LEU A 66 1.10 -3.27 6.59
C LEU A 66 1.19 -2.87 5.11
N ALA A 67 2.22 -3.35 4.40
CA ALA A 67 2.44 -3.07 2.98
C ALA A 67 1.28 -3.58 2.12
N ALA A 68 0.84 -4.83 2.33
CA ALA A 68 -0.29 -5.42 1.61
C ALA A 68 -1.59 -4.63 1.79
N HIS A 69 -1.88 -4.18 3.02
CA HIS A 69 -3.03 -3.32 3.29
C HIS A 69 -2.95 -1.98 2.56
N ALA A 70 -1.78 -1.32 2.60
CA ALA A 70 -1.57 -0.06 1.90
C ALA A 70 -1.69 -0.21 0.37
N ASN A 71 -1.11 -1.27 -0.19
CA ASN A 71 -1.20 -1.60 -1.61
C ASN A 71 -2.64 -1.85 -2.07
N ALA A 72 -3.42 -2.62 -1.31
CA ALA A 72 -4.82 -2.85 -1.63
C ALA A 72 -5.65 -1.55 -1.63
N LEU A 73 -5.41 -0.65 -0.68
CA LEU A 73 -6.04 0.67 -0.68
C LEU A 73 -5.68 1.48 -1.93
N LEU A 74 -4.44 1.38 -2.40
CA LEU A 74 -3.99 2.09 -3.59
C LEU A 74 -4.64 1.52 -4.87
N GLU A 75 -4.72 0.19 -4.98
CA GLU A 75 -5.43 -0.50 -6.07
C GLU A 75 -6.90 -0.07 -6.17
N PHE A 76 -7.58 0.12 -5.03
CA PHE A 76 -8.98 0.56 -4.97
C PHE A 76 -9.17 2.09 -5.04
N ASP A 77 -8.19 2.83 -5.56
CA ASP A 77 -8.18 4.30 -5.68
C ASP A 77 -8.45 5.04 -4.34
N ARG A 78 -8.10 4.42 -3.20
CA ARG A 78 -8.16 5.03 -1.86
C ARG A 78 -6.82 5.66 -1.49
N ILE A 79 -6.24 6.43 -2.40
CA ILE A 79 -4.90 7.04 -2.30
C ILE A 79 -4.62 7.72 -0.94
N PRO A 80 -5.49 8.59 -0.39
CA PRO A 80 -5.20 9.22 0.90
C PRO A 80 -5.12 8.24 2.07
N MET A 81 -5.84 7.13 2.00
CA MET A 81 -5.79 6.07 3.01
C MET A 81 -4.54 5.23 2.83
N ALA A 82 -4.20 4.85 1.60
CA ALA A 82 -2.97 4.12 1.28
C ALA A 82 -1.73 4.85 1.81
N VAL A 83 -1.63 6.16 1.55
CA VAL A 83 -0.51 6.99 2.04
C VAL A 83 -0.39 6.97 3.57
N ARG A 84 -1.51 7.01 4.30
CA ARG A 84 -1.49 6.92 5.77
C ARG A 84 -0.96 5.56 6.26
N GLU A 85 -1.28 4.48 5.56
CA GLU A 85 -0.78 3.15 5.92
C GLU A 85 0.71 2.97 5.54
N PHE A 86 1.15 3.49 4.39
CA PHE A 86 2.58 3.53 4.06
C PHE A 86 3.40 4.39 5.04
N GLN A 87 2.82 5.47 5.58
CA GLN A 87 3.46 6.25 6.64
C GLN A 87 3.67 5.41 7.92
N LYS A 88 2.73 4.54 8.30
CA LYS A 88 2.94 3.60 9.42
C LYS A 88 4.04 2.60 9.11
N LEU A 89 4.10 2.09 7.88
CA LEU A 89 5.18 1.21 7.44
C LEU A 89 6.55 1.90 7.53
N ARG A 90 6.63 3.16 7.08
CA ARG A 90 7.81 4.01 7.23
C ARG A 90 8.21 4.16 8.70
N ASP A 91 7.25 4.49 9.56
CA ASP A 91 7.51 4.68 10.99
C ASP A 91 7.97 3.37 11.67
N LEU A 92 7.47 2.21 11.22
CA LEU A 92 7.93 0.88 11.67
C LEU A 92 9.41 0.66 11.29
N GLY A 93 9.78 0.85 10.03
CA GLY A 93 11.18 0.69 9.60
C GLY A 93 12.14 1.68 10.26
N ALA A 94 11.68 2.90 10.55
CA ALA A 94 12.47 3.88 11.31
C ALA A 94 12.63 3.51 12.80
N SER A 95 11.76 2.64 13.34
CA SER A 95 11.78 2.23 14.74
C SER A 95 12.60 0.96 15.01
N SER A 96 13.00 0.24 13.95
CA SER A 96 13.71 -1.05 14.06
C SER A 96 14.68 -1.28 12.91
N ASP A 97 15.98 -1.38 13.24
CA ASP A 97 17.03 -1.72 12.28
C ASP A 97 16.90 -3.15 11.71
N GLU A 98 16.06 -4.00 12.31
CA GLU A 98 15.81 -5.36 11.84
C GLU A 98 14.73 -5.43 10.75
N VAL A 99 13.94 -4.37 10.58
CA VAL A 99 12.81 -4.34 9.65
C VAL A 99 13.19 -3.52 8.42
N ASP A 100 13.60 -4.22 7.36
CA ASP A 100 13.84 -3.60 6.06
C ASP A 100 12.52 -3.38 5.31
N ILE A 101 12.17 -2.12 5.09
CA ILE A 101 10.98 -1.69 4.35
C ILE A 101 11.32 -1.04 2.99
N SER A 102 12.60 -0.95 2.63
CA SER A 102 13.06 -0.16 1.48
C SER A 102 12.41 -0.65 0.19
N PHE A 103 12.29 -1.98 0.01
CA PHE A 103 11.59 -2.55 -1.13
C PHE A 103 10.12 -2.12 -1.21
N HIS A 104 9.40 -2.16 -0.08
CA HIS A 104 8.00 -1.76 -0.04
C HIS A 104 7.81 -0.28 -0.35
N LEU A 105 8.65 0.60 0.19
CA LEU A 105 8.57 2.03 -0.08
C LEU A 105 8.93 2.36 -1.54
N TYR A 106 9.89 1.65 -2.13
CA TYR A 106 10.25 1.82 -3.53
C TYR A 106 9.09 1.45 -4.47
N GLU A 107 8.44 0.30 -4.26
CA GLU A 107 7.26 -0.07 -5.04
C GLU A 107 6.07 0.87 -4.77
N ALA A 108 5.85 1.27 -3.52
CA ALA A 108 4.80 2.21 -3.15
C ALA A 108 4.96 3.55 -3.88
N ALA A 109 6.18 4.06 -4.02
CA ALA A 109 6.46 5.29 -4.77
C ALA A 109 6.01 5.18 -6.23
N ARG A 110 6.36 4.08 -6.90
CA ARG A 110 5.99 3.82 -8.30
C ARG A 110 4.47 3.71 -8.45
N MET A 111 3.81 2.93 -7.60
CA MET A 111 2.36 2.79 -7.68
C MET A 111 1.63 4.10 -7.37
N LEU A 112 2.12 4.87 -6.39
CA LEU A 112 1.50 6.13 -5.99
C LEU A 112 1.61 7.19 -7.08
N ILE A 113 2.75 7.30 -7.76
CA ILE A 113 2.91 8.25 -8.86
C ILE A 113 1.99 7.91 -10.03
N ASP A 114 1.88 6.62 -10.39
CA ASP A 114 1.01 6.14 -11.45
C ASP A 114 -0.48 6.43 -11.13
N ALA A 115 -0.90 6.16 -9.89
CA ALA A 115 -2.28 6.41 -9.44
C ALA A 115 -2.63 7.90 -9.42
N VAL A 116 -1.70 8.75 -8.98
CA VAL A 116 -1.88 10.21 -8.99
C VAL A 116 -1.99 10.72 -10.42
N ASP A 117 -1.10 10.29 -11.31
CA ASP A 117 -1.07 10.73 -12.70
C ASP A 117 -2.34 10.38 -13.45
N LEU A 118 -2.82 9.15 -13.27
CA LEU A 118 -4.10 8.71 -13.84
C LEU A 118 -5.26 9.58 -13.33
N LYS A 119 -5.26 9.91 -12.05
CA LYS A 119 -6.35 10.68 -11.42
C LYS A 119 -6.36 12.16 -11.79
N THR A 120 -5.19 12.73 -12.08
CA THR A 120 -5.04 14.15 -12.41
C THR A 120 -4.84 14.41 -13.90
N ASP A 121 -4.97 13.38 -14.75
CA ASP A 121 -4.64 13.46 -16.19
C ASP A 121 -3.25 14.08 -16.42
N PHE A 122 -2.28 13.62 -15.62
CA PHE A 122 -0.88 14.09 -15.62
C PHE A 122 -0.67 15.57 -15.27
N ASP A 123 -1.70 16.30 -14.83
CA ASP A 123 -1.57 17.69 -14.40
C ASP A 123 -0.89 17.80 -13.02
N ARG A 124 0.41 18.09 -13.01
CA ARG A 124 1.20 18.31 -11.80
C ARG A 124 0.82 19.57 -11.01
N SER A 125 0.07 20.50 -11.61
CA SER A 125 -0.46 21.67 -10.91
C SER A 125 -1.76 21.38 -10.16
N HIS A 126 -2.40 20.23 -10.43
CA HIS A 126 -3.62 19.81 -9.77
C HIS A 126 -3.39 19.68 -8.25
N PRO A 127 -4.29 20.18 -7.38
CA PRO A 127 -4.10 20.14 -5.92
C PRO A 127 -3.84 18.72 -5.37
N PHE A 128 -4.47 17.71 -5.98
CA PHE A 128 -4.23 16.31 -5.63
C PHE A 128 -2.81 15.85 -5.97
N ALA A 129 -2.26 16.27 -7.12
CA ALA A 129 -0.88 15.96 -7.49
C ALA A 129 0.09 16.70 -6.55
N GLN A 130 -0.14 17.99 -6.29
CA GLN A 130 0.67 18.76 -5.34
C GLN A 130 0.71 18.14 -3.94
N GLN A 131 -0.36 17.46 -3.54
CA GLN A 131 -0.43 16.77 -2.25
C GLN A 131 0.37 15.46 -2.21
N PHE A 132 0.29 14.63 -3.26
CA PHE A 132 0.79 13.24 -3.19
C PHE A 132 2.07 12.97 -3.98
N VAL A 133 2.42 13.80 -4.96
CA VAL A 133 3.70 13.68 -5.68
C VAL A 133 4.91 13.81 -4.75
N PRO A 134 4.96 14.78 -3.81
CA PRO A 134 6.08 14.85 -2.87
C PRO A 134 6.22 13.61 -2.00
N VAL A 135 5.10 12.99 -1.61
CA VAL A 135 5.08 11.75 -0.82
C VAL A 135 5.65 10.58 -1.62
N ALA A 136 5.28 10.45 -2.91
CA ALA A 136 5.85 9.42 -3.78
C ALA A 136 7.38 9.61 -3.95
N ILE A 137 7.84 10.85 -4.07
CA ILE A 137 9.28 11.16 -4.14
C ILE A 137 9.97 10.78 -2.82
N GLU A 138 9.42 11.16 -1.67
CA GLU A 138 9.97 10.77 -0.35
C GLU A 138 10.09 9.25 -0.24
N PHE A 139 9.03 8.50 -0.57
CA PHE A 139 9.06 7.04 -0.56
C PHE A 139 10.11 6.45 -1.50
N ALA A 140 10.32 7.03 -2.69
CA ALA A 140 11.36 6.58 -3.61
C ALA A 140 12.75 6.75 -3.01
N LEU A 141 13.02 7.90 -2.37
CA LEU A 141 14.32 8.18 -1.76
C LEU A 141 14.59 7.26 -0.56
N LEU A 142 13.62 7.08 0.31
CA LEU A 142 13.73 6.13 1.43
C LEU A 142 13.85 4.68 0.93
N GLY A 143 13.13 4.34 -0.15
CA GLY A 143 13.22 3.03 -0.80
C GLY A 143 14.57 2.74 -1.47
N LEU A 144 15.32 3.79 -1.85
CA LEU A 144 16.70 3.69 -2.31
C LEU A 144 17.72 3.53 -1.16
N GLY A 145 17.26 3.58 0.09
CA GLY A 145 18.09 3.43 1.28
C GLY A 145 18.66 4.75 1.83
N PHE A 146 18.16 5.91 1.38
CA PHE A 146 18.54 7.17 2.02
C PHE A 146 17.89 7.27 3.41
N PRO A 147 18.61 7.74 4.44
CA PRO A 147 18.05 7.93 5.79
C PRO A 147 16.94 9.00 5.84
N SER A 148 16.97 9.97 4.92
CA SER A 148 15.94 11.00 4.79
C SER A 148 15.89 11.57 3.37
N ALA A 149 14.77 12.22 3.02
CA ALA A 149 14.65 12.94 1.76
C ALA A 149 15.61 14.14 1.69
N ASP A 150 15.86 14.83 2.80
CA ASP A 150 16.76 15.98 2.87
C ASP A 150 18.20 15.56 2.54
N GLU A 151 18.68 14.48 3.13
CA GLU A 151 20.00 13.93 2.83
C GLU A 151 20.13 13.55 1.36
N ALA A 152 19.13 12.90 0.78
CA ALA A 152 19.15 12.56 -0.64
C ALA A 152 19.20 13.81 -1.55
N VAL A 153 18.55 14.91 -1.15
CA VAL A 153 18.62 16.18 -1.86
C VAL A 153 20.02 16.78 -1.79
N GLU A 154 20.76 16.65 -0.69
CA GLU A 154 22.16 17.12 -0.60
C GLU A 154 23.07 16.45 -1.65
N TYR A 155 22.84 15.17 -1.96
CA TYR A 155 23.59 14.48 -3.03
C TYR A 155 23.25 15.00 -4.44
N LEU A 156 22.04 15.54 -4.64
CA LEU A 156 21.58 16.08 -5.92
C LEU A 156 21.91 17.57 -6.06
N ALA A 157 21.91 18.30 -4.95
CA ALA A 157 22.27 19.70 -4.86
C ALA A 157 23.80 19.84 -4.92
N LYS A 158 24.38 19.75 -6.12
CA LYS A 158 25.75 20.21 -6.33
C LYS A 158 25.79 21.72 -6.07
N GLU A 159 26.62 22.16 -5.13
CA GLU A 159 27.10 23.54 -5.11
C GLU A 159 27.87 23.78 -6.43
N GLU A 160 27.35 24.68 -7.27
CA GLU A 160 28.14 25.32 -8.34
C GLU A 160 29.09 26.38 -7.74
#